data_AF-A0A2X4WG39-F1
#
_entry.id   AF-A0A2X4WG39-F1
#
_cell.length_a   1.000
_cell.length_b   1.000
_cell.length_c   1.000
_cell.angle_alpha   90.00
_cell.angle_beta   90.00
_cell.angle_gamma   90.00
#
_symmetry.space_group_name_H-M   'P 1'
#
loop_
_entity.id
_entity.type
_entity.pdbx_description
1 polymer ?
#
loop_
_entity_poly.entity_id
_entity_poly.type
_entity_poly.pdbx_seq_one_letter_code
_entity_poly.pdbx_strand_id
1 'polypeptide(L)' 'MPEQKPDFNKKWIIKSQTQEATFNVYLNDMLVAEVRGNIPNQQKVIPMRALSDYEEDKLHEYIASVSSEIEY' A
#
# COMPACT_ATOMS: atom_id res chain seq x y z
N MET A 1 -5.20 -14.93 22.65
CA MET A 1 -5.99 -14.32 21.56
C MET A 1 -5.21 -14.56 20.29
N PRO A 2 -5.76 -15.18 19.22
CA PRO A 2 -5.05 -15.21 17.95
C PRO A 2 -4.90 -13.78 17.45
N GLU A 3 -3.67 -13.36 17.14
CA GLU A 3 -3.42 -12.06 16.50
C GLU A 3 -4.12 -12.06 15.14
N GLN A 4 -5.20 -11.30 15.01
CA GLN A 4 -5.83 -11.09 13.70
C GLN A 4 -4.88 -10.25 12.87
N LYS A 5 -4.34 -10.84 11.79
CA LYS A 5 -3.54 -10.09 10.83
C LYS A 5 -4.41 -9.01 10.20
N PRO A 6 -3.90 -7.76 10.06
CA PRO A 6 -4.64 -6.70 9.39
C PRO A 6 -4.97 -7.10 7.95
N ASP A 7 -6.24 -6.94 7.54
CA ASP A 7 -6.70 -7.29 6.19
C ASP A 7 -6.53 -6.10 5.23
N PHE A 8 -5.34 -6.05 4.61
CA PHE A 8 -5.00 -5.01 3.63
C PHE A 8 -5.44 -5.38 2.21
N ASN A 9 -6.02 -4.40 1.51
CA ASN A 9 -6.30 -4.53 0.07
C ASN A 9 -5.91 -3.27 -0.70
N LYS A 10 -5.52 -3.43 -1.97
CA LYS A 10 -5.13 -2.34 -2.87
C LYS A 10 -6.22 -2.06 -3.91
N LYS A 11 -6.41 -0.78 -4.24
CA LYS A 11 -7.22 -0.36 -5.39
C LYS A 11 -6.45 0.63 -6.24
N TRP A 12 -6.28 0.31 -7.51
CA TRP A 12 -5.61 1.17 -8.47
C TRP A 12 -6.43 2.44 -8.71
N ILE A 13 -5.76 3.60 -8.65
CA ILE A 13 -6.29 4.88 -9.13
C ILE A 13 -5.78 5.10 -10.56
N ILE A 14 -4.47 4.98 -10.75
CA ILE A 14 -3.79 5.10 -12.04
C ILE A 14 -2.91 3.86 -12.22
N LYS A 15 -3.29 3.01 -13.17
CA LYS A 15 -2.45 1.89 -13.60
C LYS A 15 -1.76 2.29 -14.90
N SER A 16 -0.59 2.93 -14.78
CA SER A 16 0.20 3.39 -15.92
C SER A 16 1.65 2.98 -15.77
N GLN A 17 2.28 2.60 -16.89
CA GLN A 17 3.72 2.34 -16.97
C GLN A 17 4.52 3.60 -17.33
N THR A 18 3.88 4.56 -18.00
CA THR A 18 4.53 5.79 -18.50
C THR A 18 4.33 6.99 -17.57
N GLN A 19 3.39 6.89 -16.63
CA GLN A 19 3.11 7.88 -15.59
C GLN A 19 3.31 7.21 -14.22
N GLU A 20 3.39 8.01 -13.16
CA GLU A 20 3.49 7.49 -11.80
C GLU A 20 2.26 6.63 -11.47
N ALA A 21 2.47 5.31 -11.41
CA ALA A 21 1.43 4.37 -11.01
C ALA A 21 0.95 4.75 -9.59
N THR A 22 -0.37 4.80 -9.39
CA THR A 22 -0.96 5.27 -8.14
C THR A 22 -2.04 4.31 -7.68
N PHE A 23 -1.97 3.86 -6.44
CA PHE A 23 -2.97 3.00 -5.82
C PHE A 23 -3.21 3.37 -4.36
N ASN A 24 -4.44 3.14 -3.92
CA ASN A 24 -4.83 3.26 -2.53
C ASN A 24 -4.70 1.91 -1.82
N VAL A 25 -4.31 1.95 -0.55
CA VAL A 25 -4.31 0.82 0.36
C VAL A 25 -5.40 1.03 1.40
N TYR A 26 -6.20 -0.01 1.61
CA TYR A 26 -7.30 -0.04 2.57
C TYR A 26 -7.04 -1.10 3.63
N LEU A 27 -7.44 -0.82 4.86
CA LEU A 27 -7.47 -1.75 5.99
C LEU A 27 -8.91 -1.88 6.46
N ASN A 28 -9.49 -3.07 6.41
CA ASN A 28 -10.91 -3.29 6.76
C ASN A 28 -11.84 -2.25 6.09
N ASP A 29 -11.67 -2.08 4.77
CA ASP A 29 -12.37 -1.09 3.93
C ASP A 29 -12.12 0.40 4.20
N MET A 30 -11.25 0.74 5.17
CA MET A 30 -10.87 2.13 5.44
C MET A 30 -9.59 2.50 4.69
N LEU A 31 -9.58 3.62 3.98
CA LEU A 31 -8.39 4.13 3.30
C LEU A 31 -7.31 4.46 4.34
N VAL A 32 -6.12 3.87 4.18
CA VAL A 32 -5.01 4.06 5.12
C VAL A 32 -3.79 4.75 4.51
N ALA A 33 -3.54 4.51 3.22
CA ALA A 33 -2.44 5.13 2.51
C ALA A 33 -2.73 5.21 1.01
N GLU A 34 -2.09 6.17 0.36
CA GLU A 34 -1.95 6.22 -1.09
C GLU A 34 -0.47 6.01 -1.44
N VAL A 35 -0.21 5.12 -2.38
CA VAL A 35 1.12 4.81 -2.87
C VAL A 35 1.24 5.31 -4.30
N ARG A 36 2.27 6.11 -4.55
CA ARG A 36 2.60 6.66 -5.87
C ARG A 36 3.99 6.22 -6.30
N GLY A 37 4.13 5.89 -7.57
CA GLY A 37 5.39 5.49 -8.17
C GLY A 37 5.31 4.10 -8.82
N ASN A 38 6.02 3.97 -9.92
CA ASN A 38 6.16 2.74 -10.70
C ASN A 38 7.41 1.93 -10.32
N ILE A 39 8.37 2.52 -9.59
CA ILE A 39 9.62 1.86 -9.16
C ILE A 39 9.48 1.50 -7.67
N PRO A 40 9.50 0.21 -7.28
CA PRO A 40 9.21 -0.23 -5.90
C PRO A 40 10.02 0.51 -4.82
N ASN A 41 11.33 0.69 -5.04
CA ASN A 41 12.22 1.33 -4.07
C ASN A 41 12.17 2.87 -4.07
N GLN A 42 11.39 3.47 -4.98
CA GLN A 42 11.22 4.92 -5.09
C GLN A 42 9.75 5.33 -4.88
N GLN A 43 8.90 4.38 -4.49
CA GLN A 43 7.51 4.67 -4.21
C GLN A 43 7.37 5.62 -3.03
N LYS A 44 6.48 6.59 -3.21
CA LYS A 44 6.06 7.50 -2.16
C LYS A 44 4.80 6.96 -1.51
N VAL A 45 4.87 6.67 -0.22
CA VAL A 45 3.72 6.30 0.61
C VAL A 45 3.20 7.56 1.30
N ILE A 46 1.93 7.89 1.07
CA ILE A 46 1.24 9.03 1.65
C ILE A 46 0.22 8.47 2.64
N PRO A 47 0.47 8.55 3.96
CA PRO A 47 -0.48 8.10 4.96
C PRO A 47 -1.73 8.98 4.95
N MET A 48 -2.90 8.34 4.92
CA MET A 48 -4.21 9.02 4.92
C MET A 48 -4.86 9.00 6.31
N ARG A 49 -4.28 8.24 7.25
CA ARG A 49 -4.71 8.17 8.64
C ARG A 49 -3.54 7.79 9.54
N ALA A 50 -3.70 8.02 10.84
CA ALA A 50 -2.85 7.41 11.83
C ALA A 50 -3.14 5.90 11.93
N LEU A 51 -2.06 5.12 11.95
CA LEU A 51 -2.03 3.69 12.24
C LEU A 51 -1.24 3.49 13.54
N SER A 52 -1.43 2.36 14.20
CA SER A 52 -0.51 1.94 15.25
C SER A 52 0.82 1.47 14.65
N ASP A 53 1.90 1.47 15.44
CA ASP A 53 3.22 0.99 15.00
C ASP A 53 3.14 -0.41 14.36
N TYR A 54 2.34 -1.32 14.95
CA TYR A 54 2.10 -2.65 14.40
C TYR A 54 1.40 -2.62 13.03
N GLU A 55 0.37 -1.80 12.87
CA GLU A 55 -0.35 -1.67 11.60
C GLU A 55 0.51 -0.98 10.53
N GLU A 56 1.36 -0.03 10.92
CA GLU A 56 2.30 0.64 10.02
C GLU A 56 3.37 -0.33 9.51
N ASP A 57 3.97 -1.14 10.40
CA ASP A 57 4.90 -2.20 10.01
C ASP A 57 4.24 -3.18 9.02
N LYS A 58 3.00 -3.59 9.27
CA LYS A 58 2.26 -4.48 8.37
C LYS A 58 1.83 -3.81 7.07
N LEU A 59 1.56 -2.51 7.08
CA LEU A 59 1.30 -1.74 5.87
C LEU A 59 2.55 -1.72 4.98
N HIS A 60 3.73 -1.49 5.55
CA HIS A 60 4.98 -1.50 4.79
C HIS A 60 5.30 -2.88 4.20
N GLU A 61 5.12 -3.95 4.97
CA GLU A 61 5.23 -5.34 4.47
C GLU A 61 4.27 -5.58 3.29
N TYR A 62 3.02 -5.15 3.42
CA TYR A 62 2.01 -5.30 2.38
C TYR A 62 2.38 -4.53 1.11
N ILE A 63 2.75 -3.25 1.23
CA ILE A 63 3.15 -2.40 0.10
C ILE A 63 4.34 -3.01 -0.63
N ALA A 64 5.36 -3.48 0.09
CA ALA A 64 6.51 -4.14 -0.52
C ALA A 64 6.10 -5.38 -1.33
N SER A 65 5.22 -6.22 -0.77
CA SER A 65 4.71 -7.42 -1.47
C SER A 65 3.94 -7.07 -2.74
N VAL A 66 3.07 -6.06 -2.72
CA VAL A 66 2.23 -5.72 -3.87
C VAL A 66 2.93 -4.89 -4.93
N SER A 67 4.05 -4.25 -4.57
CA SER A 67 4.87 -3.46 -5.49
C SER A 67 5.83 -4.31 -6.29
N SER A 68 6.27 -5.47 -5.78
CA SER A 68 6.98 -6.47 -6.58
C SER A 68 6.15 -7.01 -7.76
N GLU A 69 4.82 -6.95 -7.69
CA GLU A 69 3.93 -7.34 -8.80
C GLU A 69 3.84 -6.30 -9.93
N ILE A 70 4.43 -5.11 -9.75
CA ILE A 70 4.43 -4.03 -10.75
C ILE A 70 5.56 -4.22 -11.78
N GLU A 71 6.54 -5.09 -11.51
CA GLU A 71 7.58 -5.49 -12.46
C GLU A 71 7.05 -6.48 -13.51
N TYR A 72 6.81 -6.02 -14.74
CA TYR A 72 6.66 -6.85 -15.94
C TYR A 72 7.21 -6.13 -17.18
#